data_AF-A0A3S4W452-F1
#
_entry.id   AF-A0A3S4W452-F1
#
_cell.length_a   1.000
_cell.length_b   1.000
_cell.length_c   1.000
_cell.angle_alpha   90.00
_cell.angle_beta   90.00
_cell.angle_gamma   90.00
#
_symmetry.space_group_name_H-M   'P 1'
#
loop_
_entity.id
_entity.type
_entity.pdbx_description
1 polymer ?
#
loop_
_entity_poly.entity_id
_entity_poly.type
_entity_poly.pdbx_seq_one_letter_code
_entity_poly.pdbx_strand_id
1 'polypeptide(L)'
;MVSDLIKENNLQDFRLLDTLECIHLQNVSNVIILSFFEESQEELTANPKTRVLGDLEGQSPSSQSGILKESAEHKTSTTKCCEAIEAFKKAKHKTGFSPDLILAPYYSHEAGVKAKLESVASSMNITALVDLYANNVGEAINAMQSFSSKRLIAAWPWVQILNTRGQYAYVPQSPIIAAMIAHTDGDKEYGFSDSYSNRVMNGVVGMEHFIDFVMGENCDADRLRNAHISTCVLAEGYRSWGGETSHEDTIWQDLARVRTFDKIAQAGQKAAFKPSIKRQASCIL
;
A
#
# COMPACT_ATOMS: atom_id res chain seq x y z
N MET A 1 12.95 -11.53 13.35
CA MET A 1 12.82 -11.19 11.92
C MET A 1 12.66 -9.68 11.70
N VAL A 2 11.63 -9.03 12.26
CA VAL A 2 11.50 -7.54 12.21
C VAL A 2 12.50 -6.84 13.14
N SER A 3 12.71 -7.38 14.34
CA SER A 3 13.70 -6.90 15.31
C SER A 3 15.15 -6.95 14.83
N ASP A 4 15.45 -7.84 13.88
CA ASP A 4 16.79 -8.05 13.33
C ASP A 4 17.06 -7.02 12.21
N LEU A 5 16.04 -6.71 11.40
CA LEU A 5 16.05 -5.62 10.42
C LEU A 5 16.34 -4.24 11.05
N ILE A 6 15.86 -4.00 12.28
CA ILE A 6 16.10 -2.76 13.06
C ILE A 6 17.60 -2.56 13.30
N LYS A 7 18.32 -3.63 13.66
CA LYS A 7 19.74 -3.56 14.00
C LYS A 7 20.63 -3.51 12.76
N GLU A 8 20.24 -4.22 11.70
CA GLU A 8 21.07 -4.36 10.50
C GLU A 8 21.03 -3.12 9.59
N ASN A 9 19.93 -2.35 9.55
CA ASN A 9 19.74 -1.28 8.55
C ASN A 9 19.64 0.15 9.11
N ASN A 10 19.83 0.35 10.42
CA ASN A 10 19.81 1.68 11.07
C ASN A 10 18.63 2.57 10.62
N LEU A 11 17.45 1.96 10.47
CA LEU A 11 16.24 2.62 9.97
C LEU A 11 15.81 3.70 10.98
N GLN A 12 16.05 4.97 10.64
CA GLN A 12 15.62 6.11 11.46
C GLN A 12 14.11 6.42 11.30
N ASP A 13 13.48 5.91 10.24
CA ASP A 13 12.04 6.06 10.00
C ASP A 13 11.26 4.84 10.51
N PHE A 14 10.43 5.07 11.54
CA PHE A 14 9.60 4.04 12.18
C PHE A 14 8.34 3.69 11.37
N ARG A 15 7.99 4.46 10.32
CA ARG A 15 6.80 4.19 9.50
C ARG A 15 6.87 2.84 8.79
N LEU A 16 8.07 2.47 8.29
CA LEU A 16 8.32 1.17 7.69
C LEU A 16 8.18 0.05 8.73
N LEU A 17 8.65 0.29 9.95
CA LEU A 17 8.56 -0.68 11.05
C LEU A 17 7.10 -0.97 11.40
N ASP A 18 6.30 0.08 11.60
CA ASP A 18 4.87 -0.03 11.90
C ASP A 18 4.12 -0.77 10.77
N THR A 19 4.48 -0.49 9.51
CA THR A 19 3.93 -1.18 8.33
C THR A 19 4.23 -2.67 8.34
N LEU A 20 5.48 -3.06 8.64
CA LEU A 20 5.89 -4.47 8.67
C LEU A 20 5.26 -5.23 9.84
N GLU A 21 5.10 -4.56 10.98
CA GLU A 21 4.39 -5.10 12.14
C GLU A 21 2.92 -5.35 11.82
N CYS A 22 2.23 -4.42 11.17
CA CYS A 22 0.87 -4.60 10.68
C CYS A 22 0.72 -5.85 9.80
N ILE A 23 1.66 -6.06 8.87
CA ILE A 23 1.65 -7.22 7.97
C ILE A 23 1.89 -8.52 8.75
N HIS A 24 2.84 -8.51 9.69
CA HIS A 24 3.14 -9.66 10.53
C HIS A 24 1.93 -10.08 11.38
N LEU A 25 1.19 -9.12 11.94
CA LEU A 25 0.01 -9.37 12.77
C LEU A 25 -1.13 -10.06 12.00
N GLN A 26 -1.19 -9.94 10.67
CA GLN A 26 -2.14 -10.69 9.83
C GLN A 26 -1.66 -12.11 9.48
N ASN A 27 -0.68 -12.66 10.20
CA ASN A 27 -0.10 -13.98 9.97
C ASN A 27 0.53 -14.15 8.57
N VAL A 28 1.13 -13.08 8.03
CA VAL A 28 1.93 -13.15 6.81
C VAL A 28 3.40 -13.39 7.19
N SER A 29 3.90 -14.57 6.86
CA SER A 29 5.23 -15.04 7.30
C SER A 29 6.40 -14.49 6.48
N ASN A 30 6.16 -14.15 5.20
CA ASN A 30 7.21 -13.78 4.26
C ASN A 30 6.92 -12.41 3.65
N VAL A 31 7.81 -11.45 3.91
CA VAL A 31 7.79 -10.12 3.31
C VAL A 31 9.12 -9.88 2.63
N ILE A 32 9.10 -9.61 1.32
CA ILE A 32 10.30 -9.28 0.55
C ILE A 32 10.34 -7.76 0.40
N ILE A 33 11.31 -7.13 1.05
CA ILE A 33 11.54 -5.69 0.94
C ILE A 33 12.50 -5.44 -0.22
N LEU A 34 12.03 -4.70 -1.22
CA LEU A 34 12.87 -4.19 -2.31
C LEU A 34 13.18 -2.72 -2.03
N SER A 35 14.37 -2.44 -1.48
CA SER A 35 14.86 -1.08 -1.33
C SER A 35 15.63 -0.66 -2.60
N PHE A 36 15.20 0.43 -3.23
CA PHE A 36 15.92 1.09 -4.33
C PHE A 36 16.32 2.50 -3.88
N PHE A 37 17.07 2.59 -2.78
CA PHE A 37 17.80 3.82 -2.48
C PHE A 37 19.24 3.60 -2.94
N GLU A 38 19.58 4.09 -4.12
CA GLU A 38 20.98 4.42 -4.36
C GLU A 38 21.28 5.63 -3.47
N GLU A 39 22.24 5.49 -2.56
CA GLU A 39 22.85 6.66 -1.91
C GLU A 39 23.36 7.57 -3.03
N SER A 40 22.77 8.75 -3.15
CA SER A 40 23.37 9.80 -3.96
C SER A 40 24.76 10.08 -3.39
N GLN A 41 25.79 9.85 -4.20
CA GLN A 41 27.23 10.04 -3.90
C GLN A 41 27.60 11.46 -3.42
N GLU A 42 26.66 12.39 -3.30
CA GLU A 42 26.88 13.76 -2.83
C GLU A 42 27.19 13.83 -1.32
N GLU A 43 26.69 12.91 -0.49
CA GLU A 43 26.93 12.95 0.97
C GLU A 43 28.37 12.54 1.37
N LEU A 44 29.09 11.81 0.51
CA LEU A 44 30.46 11.34 0.78
C LEU A 44 31.55 12.41 0.56
N THR A 45 31.21 13.60 0.05
CA THR A 45 32.19 14.66 -0.23
C THR A 45 32.18 15.83 0.78
N ALA A 46 31.21 15.86 1.70
CA ALA A 46 31.13 16.89 2.74
C ALA A 46 32.05 16.54 3.93
N ASN A 47 33.32 16.92 3.82
CA ASN A 47 34.34 16.76 4.84
C ASN A 47 33.95 17.47 6.17
N PRO A 48 33.99 16.82 7.36
CA PRO A 48 33.41 17.32 8.62
C PRO A 48 34.27 18.38 9.35
N LYS A 49 34.94 19.30 8.63
CA LYS A 49 35.85 20.29 9.24
C LYS A 49 35.78 21.69 8.62
N THR A 50 34.63 22.35 8.72
CA THR A 50 34.61 23.81 8.87
C THR A 50 33.31 24.27 9.53
N ARG A 51 33.16 23.99 10.82
CA ARG A 51 32.24 24.74 11.68
C ARG A 51 33.11 25.77 12.42
N VAL A 52 33.36 26.92 11.80
CA VAL A 52 34.01 28.05 12.46
C VAL A 52 33.08 29.26 12.37
N LEU A 53 32.81 29.80 13.55
CA LEU A 53 32.09 31.03 13.87
C LEU A 53 32.55 32.23 13.02
N GLY A 54 31.58 33.09 12.68
CA GLY A 54 31.77 34.46 12.23
C GLY A 54 30.48 35.24 12.44
N ASP A 55 30.49 36.11 13.44
CA ASP A 55 29.35 36.90 13.94
C ASP A 55 28.97 38.10 13.06
N LEU A 56 27.75 38.63 13.32
CA LEU A 56 27.16 39.95 12.99
C LEU A 56 26.63 40.08 11.53
N GLU A 57 25.38 40.46 11.23
CA GLU A 57 24.44 41.41 11.83
C GLU A 57 23.03 41.20 11.21
N GLY A 58 21.95 41.38 11.98
CA GLY A 58 20.69 41.99 11.51
C GLY A 58 19.64 41.16 10.73
N GLN A 59 18.49 40.97 11.39
CA GLN A 59 17.13 40.74 10.86
C GLN A 59 16.71 39.31 10.42
N SER A 60 15.62 38.86 11.06
CA SER A 60 14.96 37.56 10.97
C SER A 60 14.27 37.24 9.64
N PRO A 61 14.43 36.01 9.12
CA PRO A 61 13.32 35.29 8.45
C PRO A 61 13.36 33.77 8.76
N SER A 62 12.84 33.33 9.91
CA SER A 62 12.91 31.91 10.32
C SER A 62 11.68 31.06 9.97
N SER A 63 10.60 31.63 9.43
CA SER A 63 9.35 30.89 9.18
C SER A 63 9.15 30.47 7.72
N GLN A 64 9.73 31.18 6.75
CA GLN A 64 9.58 30.86 5.33
C GLN A 64 10.61 29.83 4.82
N SER A 65 11.80 29.77 5.43
CA SER A 65 12.86 28.83 5.03
C SER A 65 12.58 27.38 5.46
N GLY A 66 11.81 27.16 6.53
CA GLY A 66 11.37 25.83 6.98
C GLY A 66 10.30 25.22 6.07
N ILE A 67 9.28 26.01 5.70
CA ILE A 67 8.18 25.57 4.82
C ILE A 67 8.69 25.24 3.41
N LEU A 68 9.65 26.01 2.90
CA LEU A 68 10.25 25.74 1.59
C LEU A 68 11.14 24.49 1.59
N LYS A 69 11.78 24.15 2.71
CA LYS A 69 12.57 22.93 2.86
C LYS A 69 11.69 21.69 2.99
N GLU A 70 10.66 21.73 3.82
CA GLU A 70 9.73 20.62 4.02
C GLU A 70 8.94 20.29 2.73
N SER A 71 8.54 21.33 1.97
CA SER A 71 7.90 21.16 0.66
C SER A 71 8.86 20.56 -0.40
N ALA A 72 10.14 20.94 -0.37
CA ALA A 72 11.16 20.41 -1.29
C ALA A 72 11.56 18.96 -0.95
N GLU A 73 11.66 18.61 0.32
CA GLU A 73 11.92 17.24 0.80
C GLU A 73 10.73 16.32 0.49
N HIS A 74 9.50 16.78 0.77
CA HIS A 74 8.28 16.03 0.44
C HIS A 74 8.16 15.77 -1.07
N LYS A 75 8.38 16.79 -1.90
CA LYS A 75 8.33 16.66 -3.36
C LYS A 75 9.40 15.70 -3.90
N THR A 76 10.62 15.78 -3.36
CA THR A 76 11.71 14.83 -3.70
C THR A 76 11.36 13.40 -3.29
N SER A 77 10.73 13.21 -2.12
CA SER A 77 10.28 11.90 -1.63
C SER A 77 9.19 11.30 -2.53
N THR A 78 8.22 12.11 -2.98
CA THR A 78 7.16 11.66 -3.88
C THR A 78 7.70 11.21 -5.24
N THR A 79 8.68 11.93 -5.81
CA THR A 79 9.33 11.52 -7.06
C THR A 79 10.08 10.19 -6.91
N LYS A 80 10.87 10.03 -5.84
CA LYS A 80 11.57 8.77 -5.54
C LYS A 80 10.59 7.61 -5.35
N CYS A 81 9.45 7.84 -4.70
CA CYS A 81 8.38 6.84 -4.55
C CYS A 81 7.86 6.37 -5.92
N CYS A 82 7.57 7.30 -6.83
CA CYS A 82 7.13 6.96 -8.19
C CYS A 82 8.16 6.13 -8.97
N GLU A 83 9.45 6.42 -8.84
CA GLU A 83 10.53 5.64 -9.46
C GLU A 83 10.63 4.24 -8.86
N ALA A 84 10.53 4.11 -7.53
CA ALA A 84 10.50 2.83 -6.84
C ALA A 84 9.30 1.96 -7.28
N ILE A 85 8.13 2.58 -7.48
CA ILE A 85 6.94 1.89 -8.00
C ILE A 85 7.19 1.29 -9.39
N GLU A 86 7.90 1.99 -10.27
CA GLU A 86 8.28 1.44 -11.59
C GLU A 86 9.27 0.29 -11.50
N ALA A 87 10.18 0.36 -10.53
CA ALA A 87 11.22 -0.65 -10.36
C ALA A 87 10.64 -2.05 -10.06
N PHE A 88 9.41 -2.14 -9.52
CA PHE A 88 8.72 -3.42 -9.32
C PHE A 88 8.46 -4.20 -10.62
N LYS A 89 8.39 -3.54 -11.78
CA LYS A 89 8.31 -4.24 -13.08
C LYS A 89 9.55 -5.13 -13.33
N LYS A 90 10.69 -4.77 -12.74
CA LYS A 90 11.96 -5.51 -12.83
C LYS A 90 12.20 -6.46 -11.65
N ALA A 91 11.27 -6.55 -10.68
CA ALA A 91 11.43 -7.36 -9.47
C ALA A 91 11.77 -8.84 -9.77
N LYS A 92 11.09 -9.43 -10.76
CA LYS A 92 11.29 -10.82 -11.17
C LYS A 92 12.74 -11.14 -11.54
N HIS A 93 13.46 -10.19 -12.14
CA HIS A 93 14.86 -10.38 -12.52
C HIS A 93 15.82 -10.37 -11.32
N LYS A 94 15.48 -9.65 -10.25
CA LYS A 94 16.32 -9.53 -9.06
C LYS A 94 16.03 -10.62 -8.03
N THR A 95 14.75 -10.92 -7.77
CA THR A 95 14.35 -11.80 -6.67
C THR A 95 13.75 -13.13 -7.13
N GLY A 96 13.44 -13.26 -8.43
CA GLY A 96 12.67 -14.39 -8.95
C GLY A 96 11.17 -14.30 -8.70
N PHE A 97 10.70 -13.35 -7.88
CA PHE A 97 9.29 -13.17 -7.54
C PHE A 97 8.66 -12.01 -8.31
N SER A 98 7.41 -12.21 -8.73
CA SER A 98 6.58 -11.14 -9.31
C SER A 98 5.54 -10.72 -8.26
N PRO A 99 5.41 -9.42 -7.97
CA PRO A 99 4.41 -8.95 -7.02
C PRO A 99 3.00 -9.22 -7.56
N ASP A 100 2.06 -9.48 -6.65
CA ASP A 100 0.62 -9.60 -6.95
C ASP A 100 -0.19 -8.46 -6.33
N LEU A 101 0.36 -7.84 -5.30
CA LEU A 101 -0.17 -6.67 -4.60
C LEU A 101 0.92 -5.59 -4.58
N ILE A 102 0.52 -4.33 -4.68
CA ILE A 102 1.42 -3.18 -4.54
C ILE A 102 0.76 -2.10 -3.68
N LEU A 103 1.54 -1.47 -2.80
CA LEU A 103 1.10 -0.41 -1.92
C LEU A 103 2.21 0.61 -1.71
N ALA A 104 1.83 1.85 -1.40
CA ALA A 104 2.74 2.92 -1.00
C ALA A 104 2.19 3.59 0.27
N PRO A 105 2.31 2.94 1.45
CA PRO A 105 1.74 3.47 2.68
C PRO A 105 2.29 4.85 2.98
N TYR A 106 1.48 5.72 3.57
CA TYR A 106 1.76 7.14 3.84
C TYR A 106 1.92 8.04 2.59
N TYR A 107 2.17 7.49 1.40
CA TYR A 107 2.37 8.28 0.17
C TYR A 107 1.22 8.12 -0.84
N SER A 108 0.38 7.09 -0.70
CA SER A 108 -0.68 6.76 -1.65
C SER A 108 -1.80 7.80 -1.76
N HIS A 109 -1.94 8.69 -0.77
CA HIS A 109 -2.91 9.77 -0.78
C HIS A 109 -2.55 10.87 -1.80
N GLU A 110 -1.28 10.95 -2.19
CA GLU A 110 -0.80 11.87 -3.22
C GLU A 110 -1.26 11.43 -4.62
N ALA A 111 -1.88 12.34 -5.36
CA ALA A 111 -2.48 12.04 -6.66
C ALA A 111 -1.45 11.48 -7.68
N GLY A 112 -0.20 11.95 -7.63
CA GLY A 112 0.87 11.47 -8.50
C GLY A 112 1.27 10.01 -8.22
N VAL A 113 1.33 9.63 -6.94
CA VAL A 113 1.67 8.27 -6.50
C VAL A 113 0.53 7.31 -6.83
N LYS A 114 -0.71 7.71 -6.54
CA LYS A 114 -1.92 6.97 -6.93
C LYS A 114 -1.92 6.66 -8.43
N ALA A 115 -1.77 7.68 -9.29
CA ALA A 115 -1.77 7.50 -10.74
C ALA A 115 -0.66 6.53 -11.19
N LYS A 116 0.50 6.57 -10.52
CA LYS A 116 1.59 5.65 -10.79
C LYS A 116 1.29 4.21 -10.39
N LEU A 117 0.74 4.01 -9.20
CA LEU A 117 0.28 2.72 -8.70
C LEU A 117 -0.74 2.10 -9.66
N GLU A 118 -1.72 2.88 -10.10
CA GLU A 118 -2.74 2.43 -11.05
C GLU A 118 -2.14 2.02 -12.41
N SER A 119 -1.21 2.83 -12.94
CA SER A 119 -0.50 2.53 -14.19
C SER A 119 0.29 1.22 -14.11
N VAL A 120 1.01 0.99 -13.01
CA VAL A 120 1.77 -0.25 -12.79
C VAL A 120 0.83 -1.44 -12.56
N ALA A 121 -0.22 -1.25 -11.77
CA ALA A 121 -1.24 -2.26 -11.49
C ALA A 121 -1.90 -2.77 -12.78
N SER A 122 -2.30 -1.85 -13.65
CA SER A 122 -2.88 -2.15 -14.95
C SER A 122 -1.89 -2.83 -15.89
N SER A 123 -0.62 -2.39 -15.89
CA SER A 123 0.42 -2.96 -16.74
C SER A 123 0.81 -4.39 -16.36
N MET A 124 0.78 -4.74 -15.08
CA MET A 124 1.18 -6.06 -14.59
C MET A 124 0.00 -7.00 -14.31
N ASN A 125 -1.24 -6.50 -14.38
CA ASN A 125 -2.46 -7.19 -13.91
C ASN A 125 -2.34 -7.61 -12.43
N ILE A 126 -1.99 -6.64 -11.58
CA ILE A 126 -1.86 -6.80 -10.13
C ILE A 126 -2.79 -5.82 -9.41
N THR A 127 -3.07 -6.02 -8.13
CA THR A 127 -3.93 -5.10 -7.35
C THR A 127 -3.09 -4.06 -6.61
N ALA A 128 -3.42 -2.78 -6.75
CA ALA A 128 -2.90 -1.69 -5.96
C ALA A 128 -3.82 -1.36 -4.79
N LEU A 129 -3.25 -1.05 -3.63
CA LEU A 129 -3.97 -0.50 -2.49
C LEU A 129 -3.52 0.94 -2.26
N VAL A 130 -4.49 1.81 -2.02
CA VAL A 130 -4.26 3.22 -1.70
C VAL A 130 -5.05 3.61 -0.47
N ASP A 131 -4.43 4.40 0.39
CA ASP A 131 -5.10 5.07 1.50
C ASP A 131 -5.63 6.44 1.06
N LEU A 132 -6.88 6.73 1.40
CA LEU A 132 -7.44 8.08 1.27
C LEU A 132 -7.08 8.91 2.50
N TYR A 133 -6.95 10.22 2.29
CA TYR A 133 -6.82 11.19 3.37
C TYR A 133 -8.07 12.08 3.38
N ALA A 134 -8.90 11.94 4.40
CA ALA A 134 -10.18 12.64 4.54
C ALA A 134 -10.53 12.78 6.02
N ASN A 135 -11.15 13.90 6.41
CA ASN A 135 -11.50 14.17 7.81
C ASN A 135 -12.90 13.68 8.19
N ASN A 136 -13.71 13.32 7.19
CA ASN A 136 -15.08 12.85 7.38
C ASN A 136 -15.51 11.94 6.23
N VAL A 137 -16.61 11.22 6.45
CA VAL A 137 -17.21 10.28 5.48
C VAL A 137 -17.54 10.97 4.15
N GLY A 138 -18.03 12.22 4.17
CA GLY A 138 -18.37 12.96 2.96
C GLY A 138 -17.15 13.27 2.09
N GLU A 139 -16.05 13.72 2.71
CA GLU A 139 -14.77 13.95 2.03
C GLU A 139 -14.20 12.66 1.42
N ALA A 140 -14.28 11.54 2.15
CA ALA A 140 -13.81 10.25 1.66
C ALA A 140 -14.59 9.81 0.40
N ILE A 141 -15.93 9.94 0.43
CA ILE A 141 -16.79 9.65 -0.73
C ILE A 141 -16.49 10.59 -1.90
N ASN A 142 -16.28 11.87 -1.64
CA ASN A 142 -15.95 12.83 -2.69
C ASN A 142 -14.58 12.53 -3.33
N ALA A 143 -13.60 12.09 -2.55
CA ALA A 143 -12.29 11.70 -3.08
C ALA A 143 -12.41 10.56 -4.10
N MET A 144 -13.36 9.64 -3.89
CA MET A 144 -13.63 8.51 -4.78
C MET A 144 -14.13 8.90 -6.18
N GLN A 145 -14.64 10.12 -6.38
CA GLN A 145 -15.05 10.59 -7.72
C GLN A 145 -13.88 10.62 -8.73
N SER A 146 -12.64 10.70 -8.24
CA SER A 146 -11.43 10.68 -9.07
C SER A 146 -10.94 9.27 -9.42
N PHE A 147 -11.64 8.22 -8.99
CA PHE A 147 -11.25 6.83 -9.15
C PHE A 147 -12.16 6.12 -10.15
N SER A 148 -11.57 5.36 -11.07
CA SER A 148 -12.31 4.50 -11.99
C SER A 148 -11.43 3.33 -12.42
N SER A 149 -11.17 2.40 -11.50
CA SER A 149 -10.21 1.32 -11.73
C SER A 149 -10.65 0.01 -11.10
N LYS A 150 -10.54 -1.08 -11.88
CA LYS A 150 -10.79 -2.45 -11.37
C LYS A 150 -9.65 -3.02 -10.55
N ARG A 151 -8.48 -2.37 -10.55
CA ARG A 151 -7.26 -2.89 -9.89
C ARG A 151 -6.78 -2.04 -8.73
N LEU A 152 -7.61 -1.12 -8.26
CA LEU A 152 -7.27 -0.24 -7.17
C LEU A 152 -8.33 -0.37 -6.08
N ILE A 153 -7.86 -0.59 -4.85
CA ILE A 153 -8.66 -0.59 -3.64
C ILE A 153 -8.31 0.65 -2.83
N ALA A 154 -9.33 1.46 -2.55
CA ALA A 154 -9.21 2.61 -1.66
C ALA A 154 -9.52 2.18 -0.23
N ALA A 155 -8.70 2.61 0.72
CA ALA A 155 -8.80 2.30 2.14
C ALA A 155 -8.95 3.58 2.98
N TRP A 156 -9.91 3.60 3.89
CA TRP A 156 -10.13 4.69 4.85
C TRP A 156 -11.04 4.19 5.98
N PRO A 157 -10.80 4.55 7.25
CA PRO A 157 -9.87 5.55 7.78
C PRO A 157 -8.53 4.93 8.19
N TRP A 158 -7.62 5.74 8.75
CA TRP A 158 -6.45 5.18 9.43
C TRP A 158 -6.88 4.42 10.69
N VAL A 159 -6.09 3.41 11.03
CA VAL A 159 -6.35 2.56 12.19
C VAL A 159 -5.27 2.76 13.23
N GLN A 160 -5.64 2.55 14.50
CA GLN A 160 -4.71 2.63 15.60
C GLN A 160 -4.13 1.25 15.88
N ILE A 161 -2.80 1.19 16.05
CA ILE A 161 -2.08 -0.01 16.48
C ILE A 161 -1.24 0.29 17.73
N LEU A 162 -0.88 -0.76 18.46
CA LEU A 162 0.20 -0.68 19.45
C LEU A 162 1.52 -0.96 18.73
N ASN A 163 2.38 0.04 18.61
CA ASN A 163 3.67 -0.13 17.94
C ASN A 163 4.67 -0.91 18.81
N THR A 164 5.74 -1.41 18.17
CA THR A 164 6.89 -2.05 18.83
C THR A 164 7.53 -1.23 19.98
N ARG A 165 7.29 0.08 20.05
CA ARG A 165 7.79 0.97 21.12
C ARG A 165 6.83 1.08 22.31
N GLY A 166 5.70 0.37 22.28
CA GLY A 166 4.68 0.39 23.32
C GLY A 166 3.80 1.65 23.31
N GLN A 167 3.73 2.35 22.18
CA GLN A 167 2.90 3.54 22.01
C GLN A 167 1.77 3.29 21.02
N TYR A 168 0.61 3.88 21.27
CA TYR A 168 -0.49 3.89 20.30
C TYR A 168 -0.18 4.86 19.17
N ALA A 169 -0.23 4.38 17.92
CA ALA A 169 0.03 5.16 16.72
C ALA A 169 -1.06 4.91 15.67
N TYR A 170 -1.42 5.96 14.93
CA TYR A 170 -2.31 5.84 13.77
C TYR A 170 -1.48 5.50 12.53
N VAL A 171 -1.91 4.46 11.82
CA VAL A 171 -1.25 3.93 10.64
C VAL A 171 -2.25 3.78 9.49
N PRO A 172 -1.79 3.91 8.24
CA PRO A 172 -2.61 3.63 7.08
C PRO A 172 -3.18 2.21 7.11
N GLN A 173 -4.36 2.01 6.53
CA GLN A 173 -5.06 0.74 6.53
C GLN A 173 -4.57 -0.19 5.40
N SER A 174 -3.98 0.37 4.33
CA SER A 174 -3.52 -0.37 3.16
C SER A 174 -2.57 -1.53 3.45
N PRO A 175 -1.59 -1.46 4.39
CA PRO A 175 -0.72 -2.60 4.70
C PRO A 175 -1.49 -3.76 5.35
N ILE A 176 -2.46 -3.45 6.19
CA ILE A 176 -3.27 -4.44 6.88
C ILE A 176 -4.18 -5.14 5.87
N ILE A 177 -4.88 -4.37 5.02
CA ILE A 177 -5.73 -4.97 3.98
C ILE A 177 -4.89 -5.81 3.01
N ALA A 178 -3.73 -5.31 2.58
CA ALA A 178 -2.84 -6.07 1.70
C ALA A 178 -2.41 -7.41 2.35
N ALA A 179 -2.09 -7.37 3.64
CA ALA A 179 -1.73 -8.57 4.38
C ALA A 179 -2.91 -9.53 4.59
N MET A 180 -4.13 -9.02 4.82
CA MET A 180 -5.34 -9.83 4.89
C MET A 180 -5.67 -10.51 3.56
N ILE A 181 -5.47 -9.81 2.43
CA ILE A 181 -5.59 -10.39 1.10
C ILE A 181 -4.57 -11.52 0.92
N ALA A 182 -3.30 -11.25 1.19
CA ALA A 182 -2.22 -12.24 1.05
C ALA A 182 -2.41 -13.46 1.98
N HIS A 183 -2.90 -13.24 3.19
CA HIS A 183 -3.24 -14.31 4.12
C HIS A 183 -4.40 -15.16 3.60
N THR A 184 -5.48 -14.52 3.13
CA THR A 184 -6.65 -15.21 2.57
C THR A 184 -6.28 -16.05 1.35
N ASP A 185 -5.38 -15.55 0.48
CA ASP A 185 -4.87 -16.29 -0.67
C ASP A 185 -4.08 -17.53 -0.29
N GLY A 186 -3.31 -17.45 0.79
CA GLY A 186 -2.43 -18.53 1.27
C GLY A 186 -3.13 -19.54 2.17
N ASP A 187 -4.27 -19.18 2.77
CA ASP A 187 -5.01 -20.03 3.72
C ASP A 187 -5.64 -21.26 3.05
N LYS A 188 -6.10 -21.12 1.81
CA LYS A 188 -6.76 -22.20 1.04
C LYS A 188 -6.20 -22.29 -0.37
N GLU A 189 -6.29 -23.48 -0.98
CA GLU A 189 -5.80 -23.73 -2.35
C GLU A 189 -6.36 -22.74 -3.38
N TYR A 190 -7.62 -22.34 -3.24
CA TYR A 190 -8.29 -21.34 -4.07
C TYR A 190 -8.64 -20.07 -3.30
N GLY A 191 -7.83 -19.69 -2.30
CA GLY A 191 -8.10 -18.53 -1.45
C GLY A 191 -8.26 -17.20 -2.19
N PHE A 192 -7.68 -17.07 -3.39
CA PHE A 192 -7.79 -15.88 -4.24
C PHE A 192 -9.21 -15.56 -4.74
N SER A 193 -10.15 -16.51 -4.64
CA SER A 193 -11.57 -16.29 -4.96
C SER A 193 -12.40 -15.89 -3.74
N ASP A 194 -11.80 -15.89 -2.55
CA ASP A 194 -12.45 -15.50 -1.31
C ASP A 194 -12.21 -14.01 -1.02
N SER A 195 -13.17 -13.37 -0.36
CA SER A 195 -13.08 -11.95 -0.02
C SER A 195 -12.36 -11.77 1.32
N TYR A 196 -11.55 -10.71 1.43
CA TYR A 196 -10.97 -10.30 2.71
C TYR A 196 -11.97 -9.54 3.61
N SER A 197 -13.17 -9.23 3.11
CA SER A 197 -14.22 -8.52 3.83
C SER A 197 -14.78 -9.34 5.00
N ASN A 198 -15.26 -8.65 6.03
CA ASN A 198 -15.82 -9.21 7.27
C ASN A 198 -14.84 -10.09 8.08
N ARG A 199 -13.53 -9.96 7.83
CA ARG A 199 -12.49 -10.67 8.57
C ARG A 199 -11.92 -9.79 9.67
N VAL A 200 -11.49 -10.40 10.76
CA VAL A 200 -10.89 -9.69 11.90
C VAL A 200 -9.56 -9.07 11.47
N MET A 201 -9.37 -7.79 11.78
CA MET A 201 -8.11 -7.08 11.58
C MET A 201 -7.25 -7.26 12.82
N ASN A 202 -6.28 -8.16 12.77
CA ASN A 202 -5.45 -8.46 13.93
C ASN A 202 -4.56 -7.27 14.30
N GLY A 203 -4.39 -7.00 15.60
CA GLY A 203 -3.51 -5.92 16.08
C GLY A 203 -4.07 -4.51 15.99
N VAL A 204 -5.24 -4.32 15.39
CA VAL A 204 -5.98 -3.06 15.41
C VAL A 204 -6.64 -2.89 16.78
N VAL A 205 -6.42 -1.73 17.40
CA VAL A 205 -6.94 -1.39 18.73
C VAL A 205 -7.88 -0.18 18.71
N GLY A 206 -7.96 0.52 17.58
CA GLY A 206 -8.74 1.75 17.44
C GLY A 206 -8.85 2.20 15.98
N MET A 207 -9.63 3.24 15.74
CA MET A 207 -9.79 3.90 14.44
C MET A 207 -9.60 5.41 14.62
N GLU A 208 -9.09 6.08 13.59
CA GLU A 208 -8.94 7.54 13.58
C GLU A 208 -10.31 8.24 13.60
N HIS A 209 -11.23 7.73 12.78
CA HIS A 209 -12.60 8.22 12.69
C HIS A 209 -13.58 7.13 13.12
N PHE A 210 -14.56 7.52 13.93
CA PHE A 210 -15.66 6.64 14.29
C PHE A 210 -16.57 6.44 13.07
N ILE A 211 -16.84 5.19 12.74
CA ILE A 211 -17.71 4.80 11.64
C ILE A 211 -18.85 4.01 12.24
N ASP A 212 -20.06 4.52 12.05
CA ASP A 212 -21.26 3.86 12.53
C ASP A 212 -21.55 2.62 11.69
N PHE A 213 -21.86 1.53 12.40
CA PHE A 213 -22.18 0.24 11.82
C PHE A 213 -23.33 -0.39 12.58
N VAL A 214 -24.52 -0.35 11.96
CA VAL A 214 -25.74 -0.94 12.49
C VAL A 214 -26.30 -1.88 11.44
N MET A 215 -26.52 -3.14 11.82
CA MET A 215 -27.04 -4.16 10.91
C MET A 215 -28.47 -3.83 10.47
N GLY A 216 -28.68 -3.67 9.16
CA GLY A 216 -30.01 -3.51 8.58
C GLY A 216 -30.54 -2.07 8.53
N GLU A 217 -29.74 -1.09 8.96
CA GLU A 217 -30.04 0.34 8.83
C GLU A 217 -29.03 1.03 7.91
N ASN A 218 -29.40 2.17 7.32
CA ASN A 218 -28.50 2.98 6.51
C ASN A 218 -27.42 3.60 7.41
N CYS A 219 -26.29 2.90 7.56
CA CYS A 219 -25.16 3.34 8.36
C CYS A 219 -24.02 3.92 7.49
N ASP A 220 -23.06 4.58 8.13
CA ASP A 220 -21.93 5.18 7.43
C ASP A 220 -21.01 4.13 6.79
N ALA A 221 -20.85 2.96 7.41
CA ALA A 221 -20.10 1.85 6.82
C ALA A 221 -20.68 1.39 5.47
N ASP A 222 -22.01 1.33 5.34
CA ASP A 222 -22.67 0.96 4.08
C ASP A 222 -22.54 2.06 3.03
N ARG A 223 -22.59 3.34 3.44
CA ARG A 223 -22.35 4.48 2.54
C ARG A 223 -20.93 4.46 1.97
N LEU A 224 -19.93 4.17 2.81
CA LEU A 224 -18.53 4.06 2.39
C LEU A 224 -18.32 2.86 1.45
N ARG A 225 -18.91 1.71 1.79
CA ARG A 225 -18.86 0.53 0.94
C ARG A 225 -19.48 0.78 -0.43
N ASN A 226 -20.66 1.40 -0.48
CA ASN A 226 -21.33 1.77 -1.73
C ASN A 226 -20.54 2.79 -2.56
N ALA A 227 -19.62 3.55 -1.93
CA ALA A 227 -18.66 4.42 -2.61
C ALA A 227 -17.34 3.70 -2.98
N HIS A 228 -17.31 2.36 -2.86
CA HIS A 228 -16.16 1.50 -3.14
C HIS A 228 -14.93 1.76 -2.25
N ILE A 229 -15.17 2.16 -0.99
CA ILE A 229 -14.13 2.38 0.02
C ILE A 229 -14.10 1.16 0.94
N SER A 230 -12.91 0.59 1.10
CA SER A 230 -12.65 -0.40 2.16
C SER A 230 -12.42 0.30 3.47
N THR A 231 -13.14 -0.13 4.49
CA THR A 231 -13.15 0.50 5.80
C THR A 231 -13.00 -0.51 6.93
N CYS A 232 -12.93 -0.01 8.16
CA CYS A 232 -12.87 -0.79 9.37
C CYS A 232 -14.15 -0.55 10.17
N VAL A 233 -14.78 -1.62 10.65
CA VAL A 233 -15.99 -1.56 11.48
C VAL A 233 -15.75 -2.28 12.80
N LEU A 234 -16.39 -1.79 13.86
CA LEU A 234 -16.37 -2.45 15.16
C LEU A 234 -17.61 -3.35 15.29
N ALA A 235 -17.45 -4.63 14.98
CA ALA A 235 -18.50 -5.64 15.05
C ALA A 235 -17.91 -6.98 15.52
N GLU A 236 -18.04 -7.27 16.83
CA GLU A 236 -17.37 -8.42 17.46
C GLU A 236 -15.84 -8.39 17.24
N GLY A 237 -15.25 -7.21 17.48
CA GLY A 237 -13.86 -6.88 17.16
C GLY A 237 -13.75 -5.97 15.93
N TYR A 238 -12.53 -5.49 15.66
CA TYR A 238 -12.25 -4.70 14.46
C TYR A 238 -12.25 -5.61 13.24
N ARG A 239 -13.10 -5.32 12.26
CA ARG A 239 -13.24 -6.10 11.03
C ARG A 239 -13.06 -5.22 9.81
N SER A 240 -12.53 -5.81 8.75
CA SER A 240 -12.56 -5.21 7.41
C SER A 240 -14.00 -5.17 6.89
N TRP A 241 -14.37 -4.08 6.24
CA TRP A 241 -15.65 -3.95 5.56
C TRP A 241 -15.42 -3.33 4.17
N GLY A 242 -15.95 -3.94 3.12
CA GLY A 242 -15.67 -3.52 1.73
C GLY A 242 -15.14 -4.66 0.86
N GLY A 243 -14.17 -4.38 0.00
CA GLY A 243 -13.69 -5.33 -1.03
C GLY A 243 -14.18 -5.02 -2.44
N GLU A 244 -14.75 -3.84 -2.64
CA GLU A 244 -15.22 -3.36 -3.95
C GLU A 244 -14.19 -2.43 -4.59
N THR A 245 -14.09 -2.51 -5.91
CA THR A 245 -13.26 -1.67 -6.77
C THR A 245 -14.13 -0.58 -7.39
N SER A 246 -13.50 0.49 -7.86
CA SER A 246 -14.19 1.67 -8.41
C SER A 246 -14.51 1.54 -9.91
N HIS A 247 -14.54 0.33 -10.47
CA HIS A 247 -14.75 0.14 -11.90
C HIS A 247 -16.18 0.52 -12.33
N GLU A 248 -16.32 1.10 -13.53
CA GLU A 248 -17.62 1.51 -14.10
C GLU A 248 -18.58 0.33 -14.33
N ASP A 249 -18.04 -0.79 -14.80
CA ASP A 249 -18.79 -2.02 -15.01
C ASP A 249 -18.96 -2.77 -13.68
N THR A 250 -20.22 -2.91 -13.25
CA THR A 250 -20.66 -3.66 -12.07
C THR A 250 -20.16 -5.11 -12.03
N ILE A 251 -19.85 -5.70 -13.20
CA ILE A 251 -19.23 -7.01 -13.26
C ILE A 251 -17.84 -6.98 -12.63
N TRP A 252 -17.06 -5.91 -12.76
CA TRP A 252 -15.68 -5.85 -12.25
C TRP A 252 -15.54 -5.13 -10.90
N GLN A 253 -16.65 -4.75 -10.27
CA GLN A 253 -16.61 -4.08 -8.96
C GLN A 253 -16.18 -5.03 -7.84
N ASP A 254 -16.50 -6.32 -7.91
CA ASP A 254 -16.05 -7.29 -6.89
C ASP A 254 -14.56 -7.65 -7.09
N LEU A 255 -13.72 -7.34 -6.08
CA LEU A 255 -12.29 -7.63 -6.14
C LEU A 255 -12.02 -9.12 -6.29
N ALA A 256 -12.74 -9.98 -5.57
CA ALA A 256 -12.53 -11.42 -5.61
C ALA A 256 -12.70 -11.95 -7.05
N ARG A 257 -13.65 -11.37 -7.79
CA ARG A 257 -13.88 -11.67 -9.20
C ARG A 257 -12.74 -11.20 -10.10
N VAL A 258 -12.28 -9.95 -9.93
CA VAL A 258 -11.15 -9.41 -10.70
C VAL A 258 -9.92 -10.29 -10.49
N ARG A 259 -9.62 -10.65 -9.25
CA ARG A 259 -8.46 -11.46 -8.89
C ARG A 259 -8.58 -12.89 -9.40
N THR A 260 -9.76 -13.50 -9.29
CA THR A 260 -10.03 -14.82 -9.88
C THR A 260 -9.78 -14.82 -11.38
N PHE A 261 -10.27 -13.80 -12.09
CA PHE A 261 -10.04 -13.66 -13.53
C PHE A 261 -8.55 -13.49 -13.86
N ASP A 262 -7.84 -12.58 -13.18
CA ASP A 262 -6.42 -12.32 -13.43
C ASP A 262 -5.57 -13.58 -13.14
N LYS A 263 -5.86 -14.33 -12.07
CA LYS A 263 -5.16 -15.59 -11.76
C LYS A 263 -5.40 -16.69 -12.79
N ILE A 264 -6.65 -16.87 -13.22
CA ILE A 264 -7.00 -17.85 -14.26
C ILE A 264 -6.34 -17.47 -15.58
N ALA A 265 -6.38 -16.18 -15.96
CA ALA A 265 -5.73 -15.69 -17.17
C ALA A 265 -4.22 -15.92 -17.13
N GLN A 266 -3.55 -15.61 -16.02
CA GLN A 266 -2.12 -15.87 -15.84
C GLN A 266 -1.80 -17.38 -15.92
N ALA A 267 -2.62 -18.25 -15.32
CA ALA A 267 -2.46 -19.70 -15.39
C ALA A 267 -2.63 -20.20 -16.83
N GLY A 268 -3.65 -19.74 -17.54
CA GLY A 268 -3.91 -20.05 -18.95
C GLY A 268 -2.77 -19.62 -19.88
N GLN A 269 -2.25 -18.40 -19.69
CA GLN A 269 -1.09 -17.91 -20.44
C GLN A 269 0.16 -18.78 -20.21
N LYS A 270 0.45 -19.14 -18.95
CA LYS A 270 1.56 -20.04 -18.61
C LYS A 270 1.38 -21.42 -19.25
N ALA A 271 0.15 -21.94 -19.24
CA ALA A 271 -0.18 -23.23 -19.84
C ALA A 271 -0.07 -23.22 -21.37
N ALA A 272 -0.49 -22.16 -22.05
CA ALA A 272 -0.35 -22.03 -23.50
C ALA A 272 1.11 -21.83 -23.95
N PHE A 273 1.91 -21.13 -23.15
CA PHE A 273 3.30 -20.81 -23.48
C PHE A 273 4.24 -22.03 -23.39
N LYS A 274 4.10 -22.87 -22.35
CA LYS A 274 4.99 -24.03 -22.12
C LYS A 274 5.04 -25.03 -23.32
N PRO A 275 3.92 -25.44 -23.92
CA PRO A 275 3.91 -26.32 -25.09
C PRO A 275 4.45 -25.65 -26.37
N SER A 276 4.22 -24.34 -26.52
CA SER A 276 4.60 -23.60 -27.72
C SER A 276 6.12 -23.57 -27.93
N ILE A 277 6.90 -23.38 -26.85
CA ILE A 277 8.36 -23.50 -26.88
C ILE A 277 8.79 -24.93 -27.25
N LYS A 278 8.15 -25.94 -26.64
CA LYS A 278 8.50 -27.35 -26.90
C LYS A 278 8.21 -27.75 -28.35
N ARG A 279 7.12 -27.25 -28.95
CA ARG A 279 6.76 -27.51 -30.35
C ARG A 279 7.69 -26.80 -31.34
N GLN A 280 8.13 -25.57 -31.06
CA GLN A 280 9.12 -24.90 -31.89
C GLN A 280 10.50 -25.56 -31.81
N ALA A 281 10.91 -26.05 -30.63
CA ALA A 281 12.16 -26.79 -30.48
C ALA A 281 12.16 -28.13 -31.25
N SER A 282 11.00 -28.79 -31.41
CA SER A 282 10.88 -30.02 -32.21
C SER A 282 10.80 -29.79 -33.72
N CYS A 283 10.68 -28.55 -34.20
CA CYS A 283 10.67 -28.23 -35.64
C CYS A 283 12.02 -27.73 -36.17
N ILE A 284 13.10 -27.80 -35.38
CA ILE A 284 14.48 -27.39 -35.76
C ILE A 284 15.42 -28.61 -35.88
N LEU A 285 14.88 -29.83 -35.93
CA LEU A 285 15.62 -31.05 -36.27
C LEU A 285 14.95 -31.73 -37.47
#